data_AF-D6GUC9-F1
#
_entry.id   AF-D6GUC9-F1
#
_cell.length_a   1.000
_cell.length_b   1.000
_cell.length_c   1.000
_cell.angle_alpha   90.00
_cell.angle_beta   90.00
_cell.angle_gamma   90.00
#
_symmetry.space_group_name_H-M   'P 1'
#
loop_
_entity.id
_entity.type
_entity.pdbx_description
1 polymer ?
#
loop_
_entity_poly.entity_id
_entity_poly.type
_entity_poly.pdbx_seq_one_letter_code
_entity_poly.pdbx_strand_id
1 'polypeptide(L)'
;MSTPAMYSTPATELGSNQMNGVVADIQIYNTTLSQNQIAELFNGYIEAHPVSLNNLVAWFPLDGNPDDYSGNGNNASLSSITFVSPTS
;
A
#
# COMPACT_ATOMS: atom_id res chain seq x y z
N MET A 1 -9.99 16.96 5.30
CA MET A 1 -9.74 15.74 4.50
C MET A 1 -8.23 15.59 4.45
N SER A 2 -7.67 14.53 5.04
CA SER A 2 -6.21 14.31 5.09
C SER A 2 -5.76 13.62 3.81
N THR A 3 -4.66 14.09 3.23
CA THR A 3 -4.15 13.65 1.93
C THR A 3 -2.96 12.69 2.11
N PRO A 4 -2.83 11.62 1.31
CA PRO A 4 -1.76 10.61 1.45
C PRO A 4 -0.36 11.14 1.14
N ALA A 5 0.68 10.40 1.55
CA ALA A 5 2.07 10.82 1.48
C ALA A 5 3.04 9.64 1.14
N MET A 6 3.70 9.69 -0.02
CA MET A 6 4.67 8.85 -0.79
C MET A 6 6.12 8.73 -0.23
N TYR A 7 7.09 8.01 -0.83
CA TYR A 7 8.47 7.88 -0.26
C TYR A 7 9.64 7.81 -1.27
N SER A 8 10.87 8.24 -0.89
CA SER A 8 12.14 7.78 -1.51
C SER A 8 13.31 7.68 -0.51
N THR A 9 14.10 6.60 -0.57
CA THR A 9 15.42 6.46 0.11
C THR A 9 16.58 6.70 -0.85
N PRO A 10 17.70 7.32 -0.41
CA PRO A 10 18.95 7.26 -1.14
C PRO A 10 19.61 5.88 -0.98
N ALA A 11 19.96 5.26 -2.11
CA ALA A 11 20.50 3.91 -2.16
C ALA A 11 22.00 3.86 -1.81
N THR A 12 22.36 3.20 -0.71
CA THR A 12 23.68 2.56 -0.54
C THR A 12 23.60 1.56 0.59
N GLU A 13 23.78 0.27 0.29
CA GLU A 13 24.34 -0.84 1.11
C GLU A 13 23.90 -2.16 0.43
N LEU A 14 24.84 -3.09 0.29
CA LEU A 14 24.79 -4.21 -0.65
C LEU A 14 23.81 -5.33 -0.20
N GLY A 15 22.90 -5.75 -1.09
CA GLY A 15 22.17 -7.03 -0.98
C GLY A 15 20.68 -6.94 -0.65
N SER A 16 20.13 -5.75 -0.46
CA SER A 16 18.70 -5.57 -0.30
C SER A 16 18.02 -5.42 -1.66
N ASN A 17 17.04 -6.27 -1.97
CA ASN A 17 16.04 -5.98 -3.01
C ASN A 17 15.09 -4.87 -2.51
N GLN A 18 15.65 -3.77 -2.02
CA GLN A 18 14.90 -2.60 -1.58
C GLN A 18 14.39 -1.88 -2.81
N MET A 19 13.10 -1.60 -2.81
CA MET A 19 12.50 -0.76 -3.83
C MET A 19 13.00 0.68 -3.65
N ASN A 20 13.68 1.23 -4.66
CA ASN A 20 13.89 2.66 -4.75
C ASN A 20 12.70 3.29 -5.49
N GLY A 21 11.66 3.63 -4.75
CA GLY A 21 10.43 4.16 -5.32
C GLY A 21 9.35 4.48 -4.29
N VAL A 22 8.24 4.97 -4.81
CA VAL A 22 7.02 5.31 -4.06
C VAL A 22 6.04 4.15 -4.16
N VAL A 23 5.35 3.84 -3.07
CA VAL A 23 4.23 2.88 -3.02
C VAL A 23 3.07 3.52 -2.28
N ALA A 24 1.85 3.13 -2.66
CA ALA A 24 0.61 3.50 -2.01
C ALA A 24 -0.38 2.34 -2.17
N ASP A 25 -1.41 2.31 -1.34
CA ASP A 25 -2.55 1.39 -1.46
C ASP A 25 -2.19 -0.09 -1.62
N ILE A 26 -1.39 -0.61 -0.68
CA ILE A 26 -0.96 -2.00 -0.70
C ILE A 26 -2.09 -2.89 -0.17
N GLN A 27 -2.53 -3.85 -0.98
CA GLN A 27 -3.55 -4.83 -0.60
C GLN A 27 -3.02 -6.25 -0.77
N ILE A 28 -3.27 -7.11 0.22
CA ILE A 28 -2.80 -8.50 0.24
C ILE A 28 -4.00 -9.44 0.38
N TYR A 29 -4.15 -10.38 -0.54
CA TYR A 29 -5.28 -11.31 -0.59
C TYR A 29 -4.81 -12.76 -0.46
N ASN A 30 -5.52 -13.56 0.35
CA ASN A 30 -5.35 -15.02 0.43
C ASN A 30 -6.27 -15.75 -0.57
N THR A 31 -6.45 -15.17 -1.74
CA THR A 31 -7.24 -15.72 -2.84
C THR A 31 -6.73 -15.18 -4.16
N THR A 32 -7.01 -15.89 -5.24
CA THR A 32 -6.85 -15.36 -6.58
C THR A 32 -7.96 -14.35 -6.87
N LEU A 33 -7.61 -13.17 -7.36
CA LEU A 33 -8.56 -12.18 -7.86
C LEU A 33 -8.95 -12.50 -9.30
N SER A 34 -10.21 -12.26 -9.64
CA SER A 34 -10.67 -12.30 -11.03
C SER A 34 -10.14 -11.10 -11.82
N GLN A 35 -10.15 -11.21 -13.16
CA GLN A 35 -9.75 -10.10 -14.03
C GLN A 35 -10.59 -8.83 -13.79
N ASN A 36 -11.90 -8.98 -13.54
CA ASN A 36 -12.78 -7.85 -13.25
C ASN A 36 -12.41 -7.14 -11.95
N GLN A 37 -12.10 -7.92 -10.91
CA GLN A 37 -11.64 -7.37 -9.63
C GLN A 37 -10.31 -6.62 -9.76
N ILE A 38 -9.37 -7.15 -10.56
CA ILE A 38 -8.12 -6.45 -10.85
C ILE A 38 -8.40 -5.14 -11.61
N ALA A 39 -9.34 -5.14 -12.56
CA ALA A 39 -9.72 -3.94 -13.29
C ALA A 39 -10.39 -2.88 -12.39
N GLU A 40 -11.23 -3.30 -11.44
CA GLU A 40 -11.82 -2.43 -10.43
C GLU A 40 -10.75 -1.76 -9.57
N LEU A 41 -9.77 -2.54 -9.06
CA LEU A 41 -8.64 -2.01 -8.30
C LEU A 41 -7.81 -1.01 -9.12
N PHE A 42 -7.49 -1.35 -10.37
CA PHE A 42 -6.72 -0.47 -11.25
C PHE A 42 -7.43 0.87 -11.50
N ASN A 43 -8.75 0.85 -11.70
CA ASN A 43 -9.54 2.06 -11.94
C ASN A 43 -9.72 2.93 -10.68
N GLY A 44 -9.54 2.36 -9.48
CA GLY A 44 -9.56 3.09 -8.21
C GLY A 44 -8.25 3.83 -7.90
N TYR A 45 -7.19 3.61 -8.68
CA TYR A 45 -5.87 4.22 -8.50
C TYR A 45 -5.31 4.01 -7.08
N ILE A 46 -4.94 5.09 -6.38
CA ILE A 46 -4.35 5.05 -5.03
C ILE A 46 -5.40 5.13 -3.91
N GLU A 47 -6.68 5.19 -4.27
CA GLU A 47 -7.80 5.22 -3.34
C GLU A 47 -8.70 3.98 -3.52
N ALA A 48 -8.20 2.95 -4.21
CA ALA A 48 -8.97 1.76 -4.50
C ALA A 48 -9.25 1.03 -3.18
N HIS A 49 -10.52 0.94 -2.81
CA HIS A 49 -10.88 0.13 -1.66
C HIS A 49 -10.78 -1.35 -2.03
N PRO A 50 -10.50 -2.25 -1.06
CA PRO A 50 -10.51 -3.67 -1.31
C PRO A 50 -11.82 -4.14 -1.93
N VAL A 51 -11.73 -4.84 -3.07
CA VAL A 51 -12.89 -5.39 -3.81
C VAL A 51 -13.69 -6.42 -3.02
N SER A 52 -13.08 -6.97 -1.96
CA SER A 52 -13.71 -7.88 -1.02
C SER A 52 -12.93 -7.86 0.29
N LEU A 53 -13.64 -7.75 1.41
CA LEU A 53 -13.04 -8.00 2.74
C LEU A 53 -12.88 -9.49 3.03
N ASN A 54 -13.64 -10.35 2.35
CA ASN A 54 -13.47 -11.79 2.45
C ASN A 54 -12.16 -12.20 1.75
N ASN A 55 -11.28 -12.87 2.49
CA ASN A 55 -9.92 -13.26 2.10
C ASN A 55 -8.92 -12.09 1.94
N LEU A 56 -9.28 -10.88 2.36
CA LEU A 56 -8.30 -9.81 2.55
C LEU A 56 -7.47 -10.12 3.79
N VAL A 57 -6.15 -10.12 3.65
CA VAL A 57 -5.20 -10.38 4.73
C VAL A 57 -4.77 -9.08 5.40
N ALA A 58 -4.43 -8.08 4.59
CA ALA A 58 -4.02 -6.76 5.06
C ALA A 58 -4.29 -5.71 3.98
N TRP A 59 -4.55 -4.48 4.41
CA TRP A 59 -4.67 -3.30 3.55
C TRP A 59 -3.97 -2.10 4.17
N PHE A 60 -3.01 -1.55 3.46
CA PHE A 60 -2.23 -0.39 3.88
C PHE A 60 -2.41 0.74 2.87
N PRO A 61 -3.30 1.70 3.14
CA PRO A 61 -3.42 2.90 2.30
C PRO A 61 -2.10 3.70 2.22
N LEU A 62 -1.29 3.65 3.29
CA LEU A 62 -0.06 4.43 3.47
C LEU A 62 -0.31 5.95 3.39
N ASP A 63 -1.42 6.39 3.96
CA ASP A 63 -1.88 7.79 3.98
C ASP A 63 -1.35 8.58 5.19
N GLY A 64 -0.10 8.30 5.59
CA GLY A 64 0.57 8.92 6.73
C GLY A 64 0.71 8.01 7.96
N ASN A 65 0.27 6.76 7.87
CA ASN A 65 0.49 5.72 8.87
C ASN A 65 0.65 4.32 8.22
N PRO A 66 1.23 3.34 8.93
CA PRO A 66 1.39 1.96 8.47
C PRO A 66 0.32 1.00 8.97
N ASP A 67 -0.83 1.49 9.44
CA ASP A 67 -1.82 0.64 10.06
C ASP A 67 -2.56 -0.20 9.02
N ASP A 68 -2.99 -1.39 9.44
CA ASP A 68 -3.78 -2.31 8.62
C ASP A 68 -5.27 -1.96 8.71
N TYR A 69 -5.81 -1.39 7.63
CA TYR A 69 -7.19 -0.97 7.53
C TYR A 69 -8.14 -2.12 7.15
N SER A 70 -7.62 -3.34 6.96
CA SER A 70 -8.46 -4.52 6.71
C SER A 70 -9.28 -4.95 7.94
N GLY A 71 -8.87 -4.50 9.13
CA GLY A 71 -9.46 -4.92 10.40
C GLY A 71 -8.88 -6.23 10.97
N ASN A 72 -7.86 -6.81 10.33
CA ASN A 72 -7.22 -8.05 10.79
C ASN A 72 -6.05 -7.84 11.76
N GLY A 73 -5.66 -6.59 12.01
CA GLY A 73 -4.64 -6.23 13.00
C GLY A 73 -3.21 -6.51 12.56
N ASN A 74 -2.95 -6.64 11.27
CA ASN A 74 -1.62 -6.90 10.71
C ASN A 74 -0.85 -5.58 10.47
N ASN A 75 -0.80 -4.68 11.44
CA ASN A 75 -0.14 -3.38 11.30
C ASN A 75 1.33 -3.55 10.92
N ALA A 76 1.81 -2.74 9.97
CA ALA A 76 3.19 -2.78 9.55
C ALA A 76 4.10 -1.99 10.51
N SER A 77 5.34 -2.44 10.65
CA SER A 77 6.40 -1.66 11.30
C SER A 77 7.26 -1.00 10.23
N LEU A 78 7.37 0.33 10.29
CA LEU A 78 8.19 1.07 9.34
C LEU A 78 9.63 1.18 9.84
N SER A 79 10.59 0.96 8.93
CA SER A 79 12.01 1.23 9.18
C SER A 79 12.58 2.00 8.00
N SER A 80 13.13 3.18 8.26
CA SER A 80 13.67 4.05 7.20
C SER A 80 12.63 4.31 6.11
N ILE A 81 11.47 4.87 6.48
CA ILE A 81 10.38 5.25 5.57
C ILE A 81 9.95 6.68 5.91
N THR A 82 9.70 7.48 4.88
CA THR A 82 9.16 8.85 4.97
C THR A 82 7.89 8.89 4.14
N PHE A 83 6.85 9.56 4.64
CA PHE A 83 5.63 9.81 3.87
C PHE A 83 5.73 11.21 3.18
N VAL A 84 5.42 11.34 1.88
CA VAL A 84 5.64 12.51 0.98
C VAL A 84 4.48 12.73 -0.01
N SER A 85 3.66 13.77 0.06
CA SER A 85 2.44 13.85 -0.80
C SER A 85 2.66 13.71 -2.32
N PRO A 86 1.72 13.08 -3.08
CA PRO A 86 1.78 13.09 -4.53
C PRO A 86 1.81 14.53 -5.04
N THR A 87 2.86 14.92 -5.75
CA THR A 87 2.93 16.23 -6.41
C THR A 87 1.93 16.26 -7.55
N SER A 88 1.04 17.26 -7.52
CA SER A 88 0.12 17.61 -8.61
C SER A 88 0.86 18.05 -9.86
#